data_AF-A0A0F9Z8G2-F1
#
_entry.id   AF-A0A0F9Z8G2-F1
#
_cell.length_a   1.000
_cell.length_b   1.000
_cell.length_c   1.000
_cell.angle_alpha   90.00
_cell.angle_beta   90.00
_cell.angle_gamma   90.00
#
_symmetry.space_group_name_H-M   'P 1'
#
loop_
_entity.id
_entity.type
_entity.pdbx_description
1 polymer ?
#
loop_
_entity_poly.entity_id
_entity_poly.type
_entity_poly.pdbx_seq_one_letter_code
_entity_poly.pdbx_strand_id
1 'polypeptide(L)' 'MIGGEGIVVEIDESKFGKRKYSRGHRVDSVWVLGMVERTFERRIVLLRLKKRDKLTLYTLIIKYVAKGSIIYTNK' A
#
# COMPACT_ATOMS: atom_id res chain seq x y z
N MET A 1 -12.99 0.74 -4.50
CA MET A 1 -12.56 1.21 -3.18
C MET A 1 -12.40 0.01 -2.26
N ILE A 2 -11.55 0.14 -1.25
CA ILE A 2 -11.29 -0.80 -0.18
C ILE A 2 -11.73 -0.16 1.15
N GLY A 3 -12.09 -0.95 2.14
CA GLY A 3 -12.65 -0.51 3.40
C GLY A 3 -14.16 -0.28 3.34
N GLY A 4 -14.64 0.47 4.32
CA GLY A 4 -16.05 0.74 4.60
C GLY A 4 -16.22 1.13 6.07
N GLU A 5 -17.42 1.57 6.44
CA GLU A 5 -17.72 1.93 7.82
C GLU A 5 -17.39 0.77 8.79
N GLY A 6 -16.57 1.06 9.80
CA GLY A 6 -16.12 0.06 10.78
C GLY A 6 -15.08 -0.95 10.26
N ILE A 7 -14.68 -0.89 8.99
CA ILE A 7 -13.67 -1.77 8.41
C ILE A 7 -12.28 -1.19 8.62
N VAL A 8 -11.38 -2.02 9.13
CA VAL A 8 -9.96 -1.69 9.27
C VAL A 8 -9.24 -1.94 7.95
N VAL A 9 -8.52 -0.93 7.46
CA VAL A 9 -7.62 -1.03 6.31
C VAL A 9 -6.19 -0.80 6.77
N GLU A 10 -5.35 -1.81 6.60
CA GLU A 10 -3.91 -1.73 6.87
C GLU A 10 -3.19 -1.26 5.59
N ILE A 11 -2.31 -0.26 5.74
CA ILE A 11 -1.61 0.39 4.64
C ILE A 11 -0.10 0.36 4.90
N ASP A 12 0.67 -0.13 3.93
CA ASP A 12 2.13 -0.26 4.02
C ASP A 12 2.84 0.08 2.70
N GLU A 13 4.09 0.53 2.80
CA GLU A 13 4.96 0.84 1.67
C GLU A 13 6.09 -0.18 1.52
N SER A 14 6.12 -0.88 0.39
CA SER A 14 7.13 -1.91 0.12
C SER A 14 7.94 -1.60 -1.14
N LYS A 15 9.27 -1.78 -1.05
CA LYS A 15 10.19 -1.62 -2.19
C LYS A 15 10.47 -2.98 -2.84
N PHE A 16 9.88 -3.22 -4.00
CA PHE A 16 10.11 -4.42 -4.80
C PHE A 16 11.36 -4.31 -5.68
N GLY A 17 11.93 -5.45 -6.05
CA GLY A 17 13.14 -5.51 -6.88
C GLY A 17 14.44 -5.26 -6.11
N LYS A 18 14.41 -5.18 -4.77
CA LYS A 18 15.64 -5.22 -3.96
C LYS A 18 16.25 -6.62 -4.06
N ARG A 19 17.53 -6.70 -4.38
CA ARG A 19 18.27 -7.97 -4.43
C ARG A 19 18.24 -8.68 -3.07
N LYS A 20 17.88 -9.96 -3.08
CA LYS A 20 18.04 -10.82 -1.90
C LYS A 20 19.54 -11.03 -1.66
N TYR A 21 20.00 -10.70 -0.45
CA TYR A 21 21.43 -10.79 -0.06
C TYR A 21 22.40 -10.00 -0.96
N SER A 22 21.91 -8.96 -1.65
CA SER A 22 22.70 -8.16 -2.63
C SER A 22 23.29 -8.96 -3.81
N ARG A 23 22.91 -10.24 -3.99
CA ARG A 23 23.39 -11.13 -5.05
C ARG A 23 22.42 -11.18 -6.23
N GLY A 24 22.95 -11.51 -7.41
CA GLY A 24 22.16 -11.70 -8.64
C GLY A 24 21.97 -10.45 -9.50
N HIS A 25 21.02 -10.50 -10.45
CA HIS A 25 20.77 -9.47 -11.46
C HIS A 25 20.33 -8.12 -10.85
N ARG A 26 20.76 -6.99 -11.45
CA ARG A 26 20.31 -5.65 -11.02
C ARG A 26 18.98 -5.38 -11.70
N VAL A 27 17.94 -5.15 -10.91
CA VAL A 27 16.65 -4.70 -11.43
C VAL A 27 16.35 -3.35 -10.80
N ASP A 28 15.80 -2.43 -11.59
CA ASP A 28 15.31 -1.16 -11.05
C ASP A 28 14.18 -1.42 -10.07
N SER A 29 14.43 -1.08 -8.82
CA SER A 29 13.49 -1.29 -7.74
C SER A 29 12.30 -0.34 -7.85
N VAL A 30 11.12 -0.84 -7.53
CA VAL A 30 9.87 -0.09 -7.62
C VAL A 30 9.23 -0.01 -6.24
N TRP A 31 8.74 1.18 -5.87
CA TRP A 31 7.92 1.35 -4.69
C TRP A 31 6.47 0.95 -4.97
N VAL A 32 5.87 0.21 -4.04
CA VAL A 32 4.47 -0.21 -4.10
C VAL A 32 3.80 0.13 -2.79
N LEU A 33 2.62 0.74 -2.89
CA LEU A 33 1.70 0.95 -1.78
C LEU A 33 0.75 -0.25 -1.72
N GLY A 34 0.73 -0.95 -0.60
CA GLY A 34 -0.22 -2.02 -0.32
C GLY A 34 -1.30 -1.56 0.63
N MET A 35 -2.55 -1.91 0.34
CA MET A 35 -3.70 -1.71 1.22
C MET A 35 -4.43 -3.04 1.36
N VAL A 36 -4.74 -3.48 2.58
CA VAL A 36 -5.46 -4.72 2.85
C VAL A 36 -6.55 -4.51 3.87
N GLU A 37 -7.72 -5.09 3.63
CA GLU A 37 -8.79 -5.12 4.62
C GLU A 37 -8.54 -6.19 5.65
N ARG A 38 -8.77 -5.85 6.92
CA ARG A 38 -8.78 -6.82 8.00
C ARG A 38 -10.17 -7.47 8.13
N THR A 39 -10.60 -8.10 7.05
CA THR A 39 -11.86 -8.86 6.93
C THR A 39 -11.57 -10.31 6.55
N PHE A 40 -12.60 -11.17 6.55
CA PHE A 40 -12.44 -12.55 6.07
C PHE A 40 -12.07 -12.62 4.58
N GLU A 41 -12.65 -11.72 3.78
CA GLU A 41 -12.40 -11.63 2.33
C GLU A 41 -10.99 -11.14 2.00
N ARG A 42 -10.34 -10.43 2.94
CA ARG A 42 -8.96 -9.92 2.81
C ARG A 42 -8.72 -9.25 1.46
N ARG A 43 -9.60 -8.32 1.05
CA ARG A 43 -9.42 -7.62 -0.23
C ARG A 43 -8.11 -6.83 -0.19
N ILE A 44 -7.37 -6.84 -1.29
CA ILE A 44 -6.05 -6.22 -1.41
C ILE A 44 -6.02 -5.27 -2.60
N VAL A 45 -5.37 -4.12 -2.42
CA VAL A 45 -5.01 -3.19 -3.48
C VAL A 45 -3.50 -2.97 -3.45
N LEU A 46 -2.83 -3.17 -4.59
CA LEU A 46 -1.40 -2.90 -4.76
C LEU A 46 -1.20 -1.84 -5.84
N LEU A 47 -0.52 -0.75 -5.50
CA LEU A 47 -0.32 0.38 -6.40
C LEU A 47 1.15 0.70 -6.56
N ARG A 48 1.63 0.70 -7.81
CA ARG A 48 2.97 1.17 -8.14
C ARG A 48 3.08 2.68 -7.93
N LEU A 49 4.06 3.09 -7.11
CA LEU A 49 4.39 4.49 -6.89
C LEU A 49 5.50 4.94 -7.84
N LYS A 50 5.25 6.01 -8.59
CA LYS A 50 6.30 6.68 -9.39
C LYS A 50 7.22 7.51 -8.49
N LYS A 51 6.67 8.11 -7.44
CA LYS A 51 7.38 8.93 -6.45
C LYS A 51 6.86 8.60 -5.06
N ARG A 52 7.78 8.46 -4.09
CA ARG A 52 7.46 8.22 -2.68
C ARG A 52 7.42 9.56 -1.95
N ASP A 53 6.28 10.22 -2.01
CA ASP A 53 6.04 11.48 -1.31
C ASP A 53 4.68 11.48 -0.61
N LYS A 54 4.58 12.25 0.48
CA LYS A 54 3.39 12.28 1.34
C LYS A 54 2.12 12.66 0.57
N LEU A 55 2.22 13.56 -0.41
CA LEU A 55 1.07 14.02 -1.18
C LEU A 55 0.55 12.92 -2.09
N THR A 56 1.44 12.21 -2.80
CA THR A 56 1.09 11.06 -3.63
C THR A 56 0.41 9.99 -2.80
N LEU A 57 0.96 9.63 -1.63
CA LEU A 57 0.38 8.63 -0.74
C LEU A 57 -1.01 9.05 -0.25
N TYR A 58 -1.12 10.26 0.27
CA TYR A 58 -2.39 10.80 0.78
C TYR A 58 -3.48 10.82 -0.30
N THR A 59 -3.12 11.24 -1.52
CA THR A 59 -4.04 11.24 -2.67
C THR A 59 -4.52 9.83 -3.01
N LEU A 60 -3.63 8.84 -2.96
CA LEU A 60 -4.00 7.44 -3.21
C LEU A 60 -4.88 6.89 -2.08
N ILE A 61 -4.58 7.21 -0.82
CA ILE A 61 -5.41 6.78 0.32
C ILE A 61 -6.84 7.30 0.16
N ILE A 62 -7.03 8.61 -0.08
CA ILE A 62 -8.38 9.18 -0.28
C ILE A 62 -9.09 8.56 -1.49
N LYS A 63 -8.35 8.29 -2.57
CA LYS A 63 -8.93 7.75 -3.80
C LYS A 63 -9.40 6.31 -3.66
N TYR A 64 -8.68 5.49 -2.89
CA TYR A 64 -8.92 4.05 -2.83
C TYR A 64 -9.61 3.60 -1.55
N VAL A 65 -9.46 4.31 -0.43
CA VAL A 65 -10.08 3.94 0.86
C VAL A 65 -11.45 4.58 1.00
N ALA A 66 -12.45 3.77 1.32
CA ALA A 66 -13.82 4.21 1.56
C ALA A 66 -13.91 5.12 2.80
N LYS A 67 -14.78 6.13 2.75
CA LYS A 67 -15.07 6.98 3.92
C LYS A 67 -15.62 6.13 5.07
N GLY A 68 -15.25 6.46 6.30
CA GLY A 68 -15.64 5.71 7.50
C GLY A 68 -14.76 4.52 7.84
N SER A 69 -13.75 4.22 7.01
CA SER A 69 -12.76 3.18 7.31
C SER A 69 -11.81 3.61 8.43
N ILE A 70 -11.34 2.64 9.20
CA ILE A 70 -10.29 2.83 10.21
C ILE A 70 -8.96 2.50 9.55
N ILE A 71 -8.07 3.48 9.44
CA ILE A 71 -6.77 3.30 8.76
C ILE A 71 -5.70 2.99 9.80
N TYR A 72 -5.00 1.88 9.60
CA TYR A 72 -3.74 1.59 10.29
C TYR A 72 -2.58 1.66 9.31
N THR A 73 -1.58 2.45 9.64
CA THR A 73 -0.37 2.59 8.85
C THR A 73 0.84 2.52 9.76
N ASN A 74 1.86 1.79 9.34
CA ASN A 74 3.08 1.65 10.12
C ASN A 74 4.14 2.62 9.55
N LYS A 75 4.25 3.78 10.23
CA LYS A 75 5.24 4.86 10.03
C LYS A 75 5.08 5.77 8.82
#